data_AF-A0A2R6E2F1-F1
#
_entry.id   AF-A0A2R6E2F1-F1
#
_cell.length_a   1.000
_cell.length_b   1.000
_cell.length_c   1.000
_cell.angle_alpha   90.00
_cell.angle_beta   90.00
_cell.angle_gamma   90.00
#
_symmetry.space_group_name_H-M   'P 1'
#
loop_
_entity.id
_entity.type
_entity.pdbx_description
1 polymer ?
#
loop_
_entity_poly.entity_id
_entity_poly.type
_entity_poly.pdbx_seq_one_letter_code
_entity_poly.pdbx_strand_id
1 'polypeptide(L)'
;MTNDNVATDGGLSPEAQRVLEEIDERYVDFLRLQFTDILGTVKNVSVPADQAEKAFTEGIYFDGSSIEGFVRIQESDMRLMPDPTTFAVLPWRESEDAASARLICDVYDTSTGEPFEGDPRQVLKRALDRAHEMGYTVNAAPEPEFFLFEEDDDGRATTTPSDHGGYFDLAPKDLASDVRRDIIYGLEEMGFEIEASHHEVAEGQHEIDFKYDDGLTTADNIATFRSAV
;
A
#
# COMPACT_ATOMS: atom_id res chain seq x y z
N MET A 1 17.14 -40.36 -18.09
CA MET A 1 17.61 -39.25 -17.25
C MET A 1 16.37 -38.73 -16.56
N THR A 2 16.25 -39.04 -15.28
CA THR A 2 15.14 -38.61 -14.42
C THR A 2 15.30 -37.11 -14.19
N ASN A 3 14.26 -36.33 -14.50
CA ASN A 3 14.18 -34.93 -14.11
C ASN A 3 13.80 -34.91 -12.63
N ASP A 4 14.81 -34.99 -11.77
CA ASP A 4 14.68 -34.75 -10.34
C ASP A 4 14.73 -33.24 -10.11
N ASN A 5 13.54 -32.61 -10.09
CA ASN A 5 13.16 -31.42 -9.32
C ASN A 5 11.80 -30.91 -9.82
N VAL A 6 10.73 -31.63 -9.46
CA VAL A 6 9.41 -31.00 -9.35
C VAL A 6 9.41 -30.37 -7.96
N ALA A 7 9.40 -29.04 -7.88
CA ALA A 7 9.35 -28.32 -6.61
C ALA A 7 8.14 -28.82 -5.81
N THR A 8 8.36 -29.19 -4.55
CA THR A 8 7.37 -29.84 -3.68
C THR A 8 6.34 -28.88 -3.10
N ASP A 9 6.30 -27.63 -3.58
CA ASP A 9 5.63 -26.47 -2.98
C ASP A 9 4.64 -25.76 -3.91
N GLY A 10 4.20 -26.41 -4.99
CA GLY A 10 3.14 -25.89 -5.86
C GLY A 10 3.52 -24.66 -6.69
N GLY A 11 4.79 -24.23 -6.70
CA GLY A 11 5.26 -23.07 -7.46
C GLY A 11 5.25 -21.74 -6.72
N LEU A 12 5.07 -21.75 -5.39
CA LEU A 12 5.12 -20.56 -4.54
C LEU A 12 6.56 -20.12 -4.23
N SER A 13 6.80 -18.81 -4.11
CA SER A 13 8.07 -18.29 -3.59
C SER A 13 8.20 -18.51 -2.08
N PRO A 14 9.42 -18.51 -1.52
CA PRO A 14 9.62 -18.55 -0.07
C PRO A 14 8.88 -17.41 0.67
N GLU A 15 8.82 -16.22 0.07
CA GLU A 15 8.08 -15.07 0.58
C GLU A 15 6.58 -15.37 0.63
N ALA A 16 6.01 -15.92 -0.44
CA ALA A 16 4.59 -16.26 -0.48
C ALA A 16 4.23 -17.34 0.54
N GLN A 17 5.10 -18.34 0.74
CA GLN A 17 4.90 -19.37 1.76
C GLN A 17 4.87 -18.76 3.17
N ARG A 18 5.81 -17.84 3.48
CA ARG A 18 5.80 -17.11 4.76
C ARG A 18 4.52 -16.30 4.96
N VAL A 19 4.01 -15.65 3.91
CA VAL A 19 2.76 -14.90 4.00
C VAL A 19 1.56 -15.81 4.27
N LEU A 20 1.52 -17.01 3.68
CA LEU A 20 0.45 -17.98 3.98
C LEU A 20 0.49 -18.45 5.44
N GLU A 21 1.69 -18.70 5.99
CA GLU A 21 1.88 -19.02 7.40
C GLU A 21 1.42 -17.84 8.28
N GLU A 22 1.80 -16.61 7.94
CA GLU A 22 1.43 -15.41 8.70
C GLU A 22 -0.08 -15.13 8.67
N ILE A 23 -0.75 -15.38 7.54
CA ILE A 23 -2.22 -15.29 7.41
C ILE A 23 -2.90 -16.19 8.43
N ASP A 24 -2.43 -17.44 8.57
CA ASP A 24 -2.99 -18.40 9.53
C ASP A 24 -2.67 -18.00 10.97
N GLU A 25 -1.43 -17.61 11.26
CA GLU A 25 -0.98 -17.22 12.61
C GLU A 25 -1.67 -15.98 13.15
N ARG A 26 -2.02 -15.04 12.26
CA ARG A 26 -2.66 -13.76 12.59
C ARG A 26 -4.17 -13.76 12.39
N TYR A 27 -4.78 -14.92 12.12
CA TYR A 27 -6.23 -15.07 11.90
C TYR A 27 -6.77 -14.09 10.84
N VAL A 28 -6.04 -13.92 9.74
CA VAL A 28 -6.46 -13.01 8.67
C VAL A 28 -7.61 -13.63 7.88
N ASP A 29 -8.77 -12.99 7.91
CA ASP A 29 -9.96 -13.45 7.18
C ASP A 29 -10.05 -12.90 5.76
N PHE A 30 -9.52 -11.69 5.55
CA PHE A 30 -9.63 -10.97 4.29
C PHE A 30 -8.30 -10.33 3.88
N LEU A 31 -8.02 -10.42 2.58
CA LEU A 31 -6.91 -9.74 1.93
C LEU A 31 -7.42 -8.62 1.04
N ARG A 32 -6.88 -7.42 1.23
CA ARG A 32 -7.03 -6.29 0.31
C ARG A 32 -5.88 -6.32 -0.69
N LEU A 33 -6.20 -6.65 -1.93
CA LEU A 33 -5.27 -6.60 -3.06
C LEU A 33 -5.29 -5.18 -3.61
N GLN A 34 -4.29 -4.40 -3.23
CA GLN A 34 -4.17 -2.97 -3.52
C GLN A 34 -3.34 -2.73 -4.78
N PHE A 35 -3.68 -1.69 -5.53
CA PHE A 35 -2.91 -1.22 -6.69
C PHE A 35 -3.18 0.27 -6.90
N THR A 36 -2.41 0.93 -7.77
CA THR A 36 -2.49 2.38 -7.96
C THR A 36 -2.87 2.70 -9.41
N ASP A 37 -3.86 3.57 -9.60
CA ASP A 37 -4.21 4.08 -10.94
C ASP A 37 -3.27 5.20 -11.41
N ILE A 38 -3.42 5.65 -12.66
CA ILE A 38 -2.52 6.66 -13.24
C ILE A 38 -2.59 8.04 -12.56
N LEU A 39 -3.65 8.31 -11.79
CA LEU A 39 -3.82 9.54 -11.02
C LEU A 39 -3.19 9.41 -9.62
N GLY A 40 -2.58 8.26 -9.31
CA GLY A 40 -2.03 7.97 -8.01
C GLY A 40 -3.08 7.56 -6.98
N THR A 41 -4.32 7.24 -7.38
CA THR A 41 -5.34 6.80 -6.42
C THR A 41 -5.12 5.33 -6.07
N VAL A 42 -5.04 5.04 -4.77
CA VAL A 42 -4.99 3.65 -4.29
C VAL A 42 -6.38 3.02 -4.46
N LYS A 43 -6.42 1.93 -5.22
CA LYS A 43 -7.59 1.07 -5.45
C LYS A 43 -7.37 -0.26 -4.76
N ASN A 44 -8.44 -1.02 -4.55
CA ASN A 44 -8.31 -2.37 -4.02
C ASN A 44 -9.46 -3.29 -4.45
N VAL A 45 -9.18 -4.59 -4.43
CA VAL A 45 -10.16 -5.67 -4.44
C VAL A 45 -9.99 -6.48 -3.16
N SER A 46 -11.08 -6.73 -2.42
CA SER A 46 -11.04 -7.56 -1.22
C SER A 46 -11.41 -9.00 -1.56
N VAL A 47 -10.60 -9.96 -1.13
CA VAL A 47 -10.84 -11.39 -1.28
C VAL A 47 -10.76 -12.09 0.08
N PRO A 48 -11.46 -13.22 0.29
CA PRO A 48 -11.22 -14.07 1.45
C PRO A 48 -9.78 -14.58 1.46
N ALA A 49 -9.18 -14.73 2.65
CA ALA A 49 -7.78 -15.14 2.78
C ALA A 49 -7.49 -16.55 2.23
N ASP A 50 -8.49 -17.42 2.14
CA ASP A 50 -8.38 -18.72 1.47
C ASP A 50 -8.03 -18.64 -0.03
N GLN A 51 -8.15 -17.45 -0.63
CA GLN A 51 -7.74 -17.19 -2.01
C GLN A 51 -6.25 -16.82 -2.14
N ALA A 52 -5.49 -16.69 -1.05
CA ALA A 52 -4.12 -16.20 -1.07
C ALA A 52 -3.19 -17.03 -1.96
N GLU A 53 -3.22 -18.36 -1.83
CA GLU A 53 -2.39 -19.27 -2.64
C GLU A 53 -2.70 -19.12 -4.13
N LYS A 54 -3.98 -19.05 -4.48
CA LYS A 54 -4.43 -18.80 -5.86
C LYS A 54 -3.98 -17.41 -6.33
N ALA A 55 -4.07 -16.39 -5.48
CA ALA A 55 -3.65 -15.04 -5.83
C ALA A 55 -2.14 -14.99 -6.15
N PHE A 56 -1.29 -15.68 -5.39
CA PHE A 56 0.15 -15.73 -5.65
C PHE A 56 0.52 -16.55 -6.89
N THR A 57 -0.22 -17.62 -7.19
CA THR A 57 0.11 -18.53 -8.30
C THR A 57 -0.54 -18.12 -9.62
N GLU A 58 -1.84 -17.82 -9.60
CA GLU A 58 -2.64 -17.54 -10.78
C GLU A 58 -2.97 -16.06 -10.95
N GLY A 59 -3.01 -15.28 -9.87
CA GLY A 59 -3.50 -13.90 -9.84
C GLY A 59 -5.02 -13.79 -9.68
N ILE A 60 -5.51 -12.58 -9.38
CA ILE A 60 -6.95 -12.28 -9.27
C ILE A 60 -7.40 -11.40 -10.43
N TYR A 61 -8.43 -11.85 -11.14
CA TYR A 61 -8.99 -11.12 -12.28
C TYR A 61 -9.89 -9.97 -11.82
N PHE A 62 -9.83 -8.86 -12.54
CA PHE A 62 -10.70 -7.71 -12.33
C PHE A 62 -11.00 -6.97 -13.64
N ASP A 63 -12.05 -6.16 -13.62
CA ASP A 63 -12.40 -5.29 -14.74
C ASP A 63 -11.55 -4.01 -14.74
N GLY A 64 -10.54 -3.98 -15.60
CA GLY A 64 -9.67 -2.82 -15.82
C GLY A 64 -10.34 -1.66 -16.55
N SER A 65 -11.50 -1.86 -17.20
CA SER A 65 -12.19 -0.78 -17.94
C SER A 65 -12.81 0.29 -17.03
N SER A 66 -12.99 -0.06 -15.75
CA SER A 66 -13.49 0.83 -14.70
C SER A 66 -12.39 1.63 -13.99
N ILE A 67 -11.12 1.48 -14.40
CA ILE A 67 -9.99 2.21 -13.85
C ILE A 67 -9.62 3.37 -14.79
N GLU A 68 -9.56 4.58 -14.24
CA GLU A 68 -9.26 5.77 -15.02
C GLU A 68 -7.85 5.68 -15.62
N GLY A 69 -7.76 5.93 -16.93
CA GLY A 69 -6.50 5.84 -17.68
C GLY A 69 -6.04 4.45 -18.07
N PHE A 70 -6.76 3.39 -17.69
CA PHE A 70 -6.51 2.04 -18.18
C PHE A 70 -7.17 1.81 -19.55
N VAL A 71 -7.09 0.58 -20.07
CA VAL A 71 -7.55 0.17 -21.42
C VAL A 71 -9.00 0.59 -21.73
N ARG A 72 -9.27 0.81 -23.02
CA ARG A 72 -10.64 1.06 -23.50
C ARG A 72 -11.48 -0.22 -23.41
N ILE A 73 -12.81 -0.05 -23.34
CA ILE A 73 -13.93 -1.02 -23.20
C ILE A 73 -13.74 -2.44 -23.81
N GLN A 74 -12.85 -2.65 -24.78
CA GLN A 74 -12.68 -3.92 -25.48
C GLN A 74 -11.60 -4.86 -24.91
N GLU A 75 -10.82 -4.45 -23.91
CA GLU A 75 -9.77 -5.27 -23.27
C GLU A 75 -9.93 -5.30 -21.74
N SER A 76 -11.14 -5.56 -21.25
CA SER A 76 -11.53 -5.33 -19.85
C SER A 76 -10.85 -6.22 -18.80
N ASP A 77 -10.45 -7.44 -19.15
CA ASP A 77 -10.01 -8.39 -18.13
C ASP A 77 -8.52 -8.21 -17.85
N MET A 78 -8.21 -7.67 -16.68
CA MET A 78 -6.85 -7.53 -16.16
C MET A 78 -6.65 -8.46 -14.97
N ARG A 79 -5.39 -8.64 -14.57
CA ARG A 79 -5.02 -9.54 -13.49
C ARG A 79 -4.11 -8.87 -12.48
N LEU A 80 -4.48 -8.93 -11.21
CA LEU A 80 -3.66 -8.50 -10.08
C LEU A 80 -2.75 -9.66 -9.66
N MET A 81 -1.45 -9.39 -9.63
CA MET A 81 -0.44 -10.28 -9.07
C MET A 81 0.10 -9.67 -7.78
N PRO A 82 -0.26 -10.18 -6.59
CA PRO A 82 0.21 -9.65 -5.32
C PRO A 82 1.70 -9.90 -5.13
N ASP A 83 2.40 -8.88 -4.62
CA ASP A 83 3.79 -8.97 -4.23
C ASP A 83 3.88 -9.38 -2.75
N PRO A 84 4.33 -10.61 -2.43
CA PRO A 84 4.35 -11.13 -1.06
C PRO A 84 5.26 -10.32 -0.13
N THR A 85 6.23 -9.56 -0.66
CA THR A 85 7.10 -8.71 0.17
C THR A 85 6.37 -7.50 0.75
N THR A 86 5.17 -7.21 0.24
CA THR A 86 4.32 -6.07 0.62
C THR A 86 3.15 -6.49 1.52
N PHE A 87 3.25 -7.63 2.21
CA PHE A 87 2.23 -8.04 3.16
C PHE A 87 2.24 -7.11 4.39
N ALA A 88 1.07 -6.66 4.84
CA ALA A 88 0.92 -6.06 6.17
C ALA A 88 -0.50 -6.27 6.70
N VAL A 89 -0.61 -6.64 7.98
CA VAL A 89 -1.88 -6.62 8.73
C VAL A 89 -2.30 -5.16 8.93
N LEU A 90 -3.61 -4.90 8.86
CA LEU A 90 -4.18 -3.56 9.06
C LEU A 90 -4.58 -3.38 10.55
N PRO A 91 -3.87 -2.55 11.33
CA PRO A 91 -4.08 -2.45 12.78
C PRO A 91 -5.51 -2.11 13.20
N TRP A 92 -6.17 -1.21 12.45
CA TRP A 92 -7.55 -0.79 12.71
C TRP A 92 -8.61 -1.83 12.27
N ARG A 93 -8.18 -3.00 11.78
CA ARG A 93 -9.03 -4.14 11.40
C ARG A 93 -8.57 -5.44 12.04
N GLU A 94 -7.79 -5.36 13.12
CA GLU A 94 -7.34 -6.51 13.91
C GLU A 94 -8.16 -6.62 15.20
N SER A 95 -8.50 -7.86 15.56
CA SER A 95 -9.17 -8.25 16.79
C SER A 95 -8.61 -9.60 17.25
N GLU A 96 -8.97 -10.07 18.44
CA GLU A 96 -8.39 -11.30 19.01
C GLU A 96 -8.52 -12.53 18.11
N ASP A 97 -9.60 -12.64 17.32
CA ASP A 97 -9.93 -13.83 16.53
C ASP A 97 -10.06 -13.54 15.01
N ALA A 98 -9.81 -12.31 14.57
CA ALA A 98 -10.02 -11.91 13.18
C ALA A 98 -9.19 -10.68 12.80
N ALA A 99 -8.55 -10.74 11.64
CA ALA A 99 -7.77 -9.65 11.07
C ALA A 99 -8.06 -9.43 9.58
N SER A 100 -7.68 -8.26 9.06
CA SER A 100 -7.57 -8.00 7.63
C SER A 100 -6.16 -7.57 7.30
N ALA A 101 -5.61 -8.03 6.18
CA ALA A 101 -4.30 -7.63 5.71
C ALA A 101 -4.37 -7.05 4.29
N ARG A 102 -3.29 -6.41 3.86
CA ARG A 102 -3.13 -5.89 2.50
C ARG A 102 -1.89 -6.45 1.82
N LEU A 103 -1.97 -6.56 0.51
CA LEU A 103 -0.86 -6.84 -0.41
C LEU A 103 -0.93 -5.84 -1.56
N ILE A 104 0.19 -5.27 -1.94
CA ILE A 104 0.31 -4.41 -3.12
C ILE A 104 0.52 -5.31 -4.34
N CYS A 105 -0.17 -5.00 -5.42
CA CYS A 105 -0.24 -5.81 -6.61
C CYS A 105 0.35 -5.09 -7.80
N ASP A 106 1.00 -5.86 -8.66
CA ASP A 106 1.26 -5.47 -10.03
C ASP A 106 0.06 -5.84 -10.91
N VAL A 107 -0.19 -5.04 -11.95
CA VAL A 107 -1.23 -5.30 -12.93
C VAL A 107 -0.63 -6.00 -14.16
N TYR A 108 -1.28 -7.05 -14.62
CA TYR A 108 -0.91 -7.81 -15.81
C TYR A 108 -2.03 -7.78 -16.84
N ASP A 109 -1.64 -7.71 -18.11
CA ASP A 109 -2.52 -7.85 -19.25
C ASP A 109 -2.79 -9.35 -19.48
N THR A 110 -4.06 -9.75 -19.45
CA THR A 110 -4.45 -11.17 -19.59
C THR A 110 -4.35 -11.68 -21.02
N SER A 111 -4.38 -10.78 -22.01
CA SER A 111 -4.30 -11.14 -23.44
C SER A 111 -2.88 -11.50 -23.85
N THR A 112 -1.89 -10.85 -23.24
CA THR A 112 -0.46 -11.05 -23.51
C THR A 112 0.22 -11.90 -22.44
N GLY A 113 -0.28 -11.87 -21.20
CA GLY A 113 0.36 -12.46 -20.02
C GLY A 113 1.50 -11.62 -19.45
N GLU A 114 1.77 -10.45 -20.02
CA GLU A 114 2.87 -9.56 -19.65
C GLU A 114 2.44 -8.49 -18.63
N PRO A 115 3.38 -7.88 -17.90
CA PRO A 115 3.09 -6.73 -17.05
C PRO A 115 2.42 -5.61 -17.84
N PHE A 116 1.35 -5.03 -17.29
CA PHE A 116 0.59 -3.99 -17.97
C PHE A 116 1.41 -2.70 -18.07
N GLU A 117 1.61 -2.20 -19.28
CA GLU A 117 2.47 -1.04 -19.52
C GLU A 117 1.98 0.26 -18.86
N GLY A 118 0.67 0.34 -18.59
CA GLY A 118 0.03 1.49 -17.94
C GLY A 118 -0.01 1.42 -16.41
N ASP A 119 0.50 0.35 -15.80
CA ASP A 119 0.64 0.25 -14.34
C ASP A 119 1.76 1.19 -13.86
N PRO A 120 1.47 2.20 -13.02
CA PRO A 120 2.47 3.11 -12.47
C PRO A 120 3.60 2.38 -11.73
N ARG A 121 3.29 1.28 -11.02
CA ARG A 121 4.29 0.50 -10.28
C ARG A 121 5.28 -0.17 -11.24
N GLN A 122 4.79 -0.72 -12.35
CA GLN A 122 5.63 -1.29 -13.43
C GLN A 122 6.44 -0.23 -14.18
N VAL A 123 5.88 0.97 -14.37
CA VAL A 123 6.64 2.10 -14.92
C VAL A 123 7.83 2.45 -14.02
N LEU A 124 7.62 2.51 -12.70
CA LEU A 124 8.68 2.79 -11.74
C LEU A 124 9.75 1.69 -11.73
N LYS A 125 9.35 0.41 -11.69
CA LYS A 125 10.28 -0.74 -11.78
C LYS A 125 11.21 -0.63 -12.98
N ARG A 126 10.65 -0.40 -14.19
CA ARG A 126 11.45 -0.22 -15.42
C ARG A 126 12.42 0.98 -15.34
N ALA A 127 12.02 2.07 -14.69
CA ALA A 127 12.87 3.24 -14.51
C ALA A 127 14.03 2.95 -13.53
N LEU A 128 13.76 2.22 -12.45
CA LEU A 128 14.76 1.78 -11.48
C LEU A 128 15.74 0.78 -12.10
N ASP A 129 15.26 -0.19 -12.89
CA ASP A 129 16.09 -1.14 -13.62
C ASP A 129 17.06 -0.44 -14.56
N ARG A 130 16.58 0.55 -15.32
CA ARG A 130 17.44 1.38 -16.18
C ARG A 130 18.49 2.15 -15.38
N ALA A 131 18.14 2.67 -14.21
CA ALA A 131 19.11 3.34 -13.35
C ALA A 131 20.17 2.35 -12.83
N HIS A 132 19.76 1.15 -12.47
CA HIS A 132 20.64 0.07 -12.03
C HIS A 132 21.59 -0.40 -13.14
N GLU A 133 21.12 -0.53 -14.39
CA GLU A 133 21.97 -0.83 -15.57
C GLU A 133 23.04 0.24 -15.82
N MET A 134 22.77 1.48 -15.43
CA MET A 134 23.73 2.59 -15.47
C MET A 134 24.68 2.63 -14.26
N GLY A 135 24.52 1.71 -13.30
CA GLY A 135 25.32 1.61 -12.08
C GLY A 135 24.85 2.48 -10.92
N TYR A 136 23.59 2.93 -10.93
CA TYR A 136 23.01 3.74 -9.85
C TYR A 136 22.08 2.91 -8.96
N THR A 137 22.04 3.28 -7.68
CA THR A 137 21.00 2.87 -6.73
C THR A 137 20.17 4.11 -6.39
N VAL A 138 18.85 3.98 -6.41
CA VAL A 138 17.93 5.10 -6.17
C VAL A 138 17.21 4.85 -4.85
N ASN A 139 17.42 5.78 -3.91
CA ASN A 139 16.68 5.85 -2.66
C ASN A 139 15.85 7.14 -2.65
N ALA A 140 14.72 7.15 -1.94
CA ALA A 140 13.86 8.32 -1.82
C ALA A 140 13.41 8.51 -0.35
N ALA A 141 13.26 9.77 0.05
CA ALA A 141 12.87 10.20 1.40
C ALA A 141 11.76 11.24 1.27
N PRO A 142 10.49 10.83 1.23
CA PRO A 142 9.36 11.74 1.14
C PRO A 142 8.99 12.27 2.53
N GLU A 143 8.54 13.52 2.58
CA GLU A 143 8.02 14.18 3.79
C GLU A 143 6.54 14.53 3.50
N PRO A 144 5.60 13.56 3.59
CA PRO A 144 4.22 13.79 3.21
C PRO A 144 3.47 14.61 4.25
N GLU A 145 3.31 15.89 3.95
CA GLU A 145 2.40 16.78 4.68
C GLU A 145 0.92 16.43 4.39
N PHE A 146 0.05 16.61 5.39
CA PHE A 146 -1.39 16.43 5.28
C PHE A 146 -2.17 17.43 6.14
N PHE A 147 -3.47 17.53 5.90
CA PHE A 147 -4.37 18.40 6.65
C PHE A 147 -5.46 17.60 7.34
N LEU A 148 -5.81 17.99 8.56
CA LEU A 148 -7.00 17.52 9.27
C LEU A 148 -8.07 18.61 9.27
N PHE A 149 -9.29 18.23 8.88
CA PHE A 149 -10.46 19.10 8.87
C PHE A 149 -11.56 18.51 9.74
N GLU A 150 -12.41 19.37 10.30
CA GLU A 150 -13.59 18.95 11.02
C GLU A 150 -14.62 18.31 10.08
N GLU A 151 -15.44 17.42 10.63
CA GLU A 151 -16.63 16.88 9.96
C GLU A 151 -17.89 17.64 10.39
N ASP A 152 -18.88 17.73 9.50
CA ASP A 152 -20.21 18.23 9.83
C ASP A 152 -21.06 17.17 10.57
N ASP A 153 -22.27 17.55 10.99
CA ASP A 153 -23.20 16.65 11.71
C ASP A 153 -23.62 15.41 10.88
N ASP A 154 -23.45 15.45 9.55
CA ASP A 154 -23.72 14.34 8.63
C ASP A 154 -22.46 13.46 8.40
N GLY A 155 -21.32 13.78 9.02
CA GLY A 155 -20.04 13.08 8.84
C GLY A 155 -19.34 13.41 7.53
N ARG A 156 -19.60 14.58 6.93
CA ARG A 156 -18.91 15.03 5.72
C ARG A 156 -17.76 15.97 6.09
N ALA A 157 -16.63 15.83 5.41
CA ALA A 157 -15.50 16.74 5.55
C ALA A 157 -15.92 18.20 5.28
N THR A 158 -15.48 19.10 6.16
CA THR A 158 -15.65 20.55 6.02
C THR A 158 -14.35 21.22 5.55
N THR A 159 -14.36 22.55 5.48
CA THR A 159 -13.15 23.36 5.24
C THR A 159 -12.62 24.00 6.52
N THR A 160 -13.13 23.61 7.70
CA THR A 160 -12.68 24.12 8.99
C THR A 160 -11.50 23.27 9.46
N PRO A 161 -10.30 23.85 9.68
CA PRO A 161 -9.16 23.10 10.21
C PRO A 161 -9.44 22.51 11.59
N SER A 162 -8.81 21.39 11.93
CA SER A 162 -8.98 20.73 13.23
C SER A 162 -8.45 21.53 14.42
N ASP A 163 -7.50 22.44 14.18
CA ASP A 163 -6.95 23.35 15.17
C ASP A 163 -6.40 24.64 14.52
N HIS A 164 -5.82 25.51 15.35
CA HIS A 164 -5.16 26.74 14.92
C HIS A 164 -3.67 26.74 15.30
N GLY A 165 -3.04 25.56 15.29
CA GLY A 165 -1.62 25.39 15.54
C GLY A 165 -0.76 26.00 14.42
N GLY A 166 0.54 26.03 14.68
CA GLY A 166 1.56 26.39 13.70
C GLY A 166 2.83 25.59 13.94
N TYR A 167 3.90 25.94 13.22
CA TYR A 167 5.12 25.13 13.17
C TYR A 167 5.69 24.79 14.57
N PHE A 168 5.78 23.50 14.88
CA PHE A 168 6.20 22.96 16.19
C PHE A 168 5.43 23.47 17.42
N ASP A 169 4.24 24.04 17.25
CA ASP A 169 3.42 24.43 18.39
C ASP A 169 3.02 23.19 19.22
N LEU A 170 2.99 23.36 20.54
CA LEU A 170 2.51 22.35 21.49
C LEU A 170 1.05 22.65 21.88
N ALA A 171 0.36 21.65 22.43
CA ALA A 171 -0.87 21.86 23.18
C ALA A 171 -0.75 23.06 24.16
N PRO A 172 -1.77 23.93 24.27
CA PRO A 172 -3.15 23.75 23.79
C PRO A 172 -3.43 24.30 22.38
N LYS A 173 -2.41 24.69 21.60
CA LYS A 173 -2.64 25.15 20.22
C LYS A 173 -2.73 24.01 19.22
N ASP A 174 -1.84 23.04 19.35
CA ASP A 174 -1.89 21.76 18.65
C ASP A 174 -2.87 20.83 19.39
N LEU A 175 -3.98 20.50 18.74
CA LEU A 175 -5.01 19.61 19.28
C LEU A 175 -4.94 18.21 18.65
N ALA A 176 -4.17 18.05 17.57
CA ALA A 176 -4.07 16.81 16.82
C ALA A 176 -2.89 15.91 17.26
N SER A 177 -2.20 16.23 18.35
CA SER A 177 -1.06 15.42 18.82
C SER A 177 -1.42 13.97 19.11
N ASP A 178 -2.61 13.70 19.64
CA ASP A 178 -3.09 12.33 19.88
C ASP A 178 -3.45 11.61 18.56
N VAL A 179 -4.02 12.32 17.59
CA VAL A 179 -4.30 11.76 16.25
C VAL A 179 -3.01 11.37 15.54
N ARG A 180 -1.99 12.26 15.53
CA ARG A 180 -0.68 11.92 14.98
C ARG A 180 -0.05 10.73 15.68
N ARG A 181 -0.17 10.63 17.01
CA ARG A 181 0.32 9.47 17.77
C ARG A 181 -0.36 8.17 17.33
N ASP A 182 -1.68 8.18 17.16
CA ASP A 182 -2.42 6.98 16.77
C ASP A 182 -2.08 6.53 15.34
N ILE A 183 -1.87 7.50 14.42
CA ILE A 183 -1.34 7.22 13.07
C ILE A 183 0.05 6.58 13.15
N ILE A 184 0.96 7.14 13.95
CA ILE A 184 2.33 6.65 14.10
C ILE A 184 2.33 5.19 14.58
N TYR A 185 1.55 4.87 15.61
CA TYR A 185 1.45 3.48 16.09
C TYR A 185 0.90 2.54 15.02
N GLY A 186 -0.12 2.97 14.27
CA GLY A 186 -0.64 2.18 13.14
C GLY A 186 0.41 1.93 12.06
N LEU A 187 1.21 2.95 11.70
CA LEU A 187 2.27 2.81 10.70
C LEU A 187 3.43 1.93 11.20
N GLU A 188 3.85 2.08 12.46
CA GLU A 188 4.89 1.25 13.08
C GLU A 188 4.49 -0.24 13.11
N GLU A 189 3.22 -0.55 13.43
CA GLU A 189 2.69 -1.92 13.37
C GLU A 189 2.68 -2.49 11.94
N MET A 190 2.63 -1.62 10.92
CA MET A 190 2.73 -1.98 9.51
C MET A 190 4.18 -2.00 8.99
N GLY A 191 5.17 -1.81 9.87
CA GLY A 191 6.60 -1.93 9.56
C GLY A 191 7.32 -0.63 9.19
N PHE A 192 6.68 0.53 9.36
CA PHE A 192 7.35 1.82 9.14
C PHE A 192 8.35 2.12 10.27
N GLU A 193 9.51 2.68 9.90
CA GLU A 193 10.43 3.32 10.84
C GLU A 193 10.14 4.83 10.84
N ILE A 194 9.32 5.30 11.78
CA ILE A 194 8.95 6.71 11.91
C ILE A 194 10.11 7.49 12.56
N GLU A 195 10.53 8.59 11.94
CA GLU A 195 11.64 9.43 12.41
C GLU A 195 11.15 10.62 13.24
N ALA A 196 10.08 11.28 12.78
CA ALA A 196 9.54 12.47 13.43
C ALA A 196 8.06 12.69 13.12
N SER A 197 7.41 13.53 13.92
CA SER A 197 6.10 14.11 13.59
C SER A 197 5.99 15.48 14.20
N HIS A 198 5.35 16.41 13.50
CA HIS A 198 5.06 17.74 14.02
C HIS A 198 3.82 18.36 13.41
N HIS A 199 3.37 19.42 14.08
CA HIS A 199 2.46 20.37 13.48
C HIS A 199 3.23 21.25 12.49
N GLU A 200 2.68 21.44 11.30
CA GLU A 200 3.27 22.22 10.22
C GLU A 200 2.88 23.71 10.27
N VAL A 201 3.29 24.50 9.28
CA VAL A 201 3.12 25.96 9.29
C VAL A 201 1.65 26.42 9.25
N ALA A 202 0.78 25.76 8.49
CA ALA A 202 -0.62 26.16 8.35
C ALA A 202 -1.55 25.51 9.39
N GLU A 203 -2.69 26.16 9.65
CA GLU A 203 -3.70 25.66 10.59
C GLU A 203 -4.21 24.26 10.16
N GLY A 204 -4.23 23.31 11.10
CA GLY A 204 -4.60 21.91 10.85
C GLY A 204 -3.65 21.14 9.94
N GLN A 205 -2.45 21.66 9.67
CA GLN A 205 -1.43 21.00 8.85
C GLN A 205 -0.49 20.17 9.72
N HIS A 206 -0.14 18.98 9.25
CA HIS A 206 0.67 18.02 9.96
C HIS A 206 1.63 17.31 9.02
N GLU A 207 2.71 16.79 9.60
CA GLU A 207 3.71 15.99 8.91
C GLU A 207 4.13 14.82 9.79
N ILE A 208 4.36 13.67 9.15
CA ILE A 208 4.92 12.47 9.77
C ILE A 208 6.00 11.97 8.82
N ASP A 209 7.24 12.00 9.30
CA ASP A 209 8.41 11.57 8.55
C ASP A 209 8.70 10.11 8.82
N PHE A 210 8.91 9.35 7.76
CA PHE A 210 9.40 7.99 7.84
C PHE A 210 10.71 7.86 7.07
N LYS A 211 11.54 6.95 7.56
CA LYS A 211 12.87 6.72 7.02
C LYS A 211 12.85 6.41 5.52
N TYR A 212 13.85 6.92 4.82
CA TYR A 212 14.07 6.66 3.42
C TYR A 212 14.26 5.17 3.13
N ASP A 213 13.88 4.74 1.93
CA ASP A 213 14.18 3.39 1.43
C ASP A 213 14.51 3.41 -0.07
N ASP A 214 14.64 2.25 -0.70
CA ASP A 214 14.72 2.14 -2.15
C ASP A 214 13.48 2.73 -2.83
N GLY A 215 13.64 3.14 -4.09
CA GLY A 215 12.60 3.87 -4.81
C GLY A 215 11.25 3.16 -4.90
N LEU A 216 11.21 1.83 -5.01
CA LEU A 216 9.96 1.08 -5.12
C LEU A 216 9.28 0.97 -3.76
N THR A 217 10.03 0.53 -2.74
CA THR A 217 9.53 0.42 -1.36
C THR A 217 9.03 1.76 -0.86
N THR A 218 9.73 2.85 -1.16
CA THR A 218 9.30 4.21 -0.80
C THR A 218 7.97 4.58 -1.46
N ALA A 219 7.77 4.25 -2.74
CA ALA A 219 6.50 4.54 -3.44
C ALA A 219 5.33 3.72 -2.85
N ASP A 220 5.58 2.46 -2.53
CA ASP A 220 4.62 1.57 -1.84
C ASP A 220 4.28 2.09 -0.43
N ASN A 221 5.27 2.65 0.27
CA ASN A 221 5.09 3.31 1.58
C ASN A 221 4.24 4.58 1.47
N ILE A 222 4.44 5.43 0.45
CA ILE A 222 3.58 6.62 0.23
C ILE A 222 2.13 6.21 -0.02
N ALA A 223 1.89 5.17 -0.82
CA ALA A 223 0.54 4.67 -1.08
C ALA A 223 -0.12 4.12 0.19
N THR A 224 0.65 3.41 1.01
CA THR A 224 0.20 2.91 2.32
C THR A 224 -0.10 4.06 3.28
N PHE A 225 0.81 5.03 3.39
CA PHE A 225 0.66 6.22 4.25
C PHE A 225 -0.66 6.93 3.98
N ARG A 226 -0.94 7.24 2.71
CA ARG A 226 -2.20 7.88 2.28
C ARG A 226 -3.47 7.06 2.54
N SER A 227 -3.34 5.76 2.77
CA SER A 227 -4.47 4.89 3.08
C SER A 227 -4.69 4.73 4.59
N ALA A 228 -3.65 4.98 5.39
CA ALA A 228 -3.67 4.88 6.84
C ALA A 228 -4.02 6.22 7.51
N VAL A 229 -3.56 7.33 6.93
CA VAL A 229 -3.89 8.72 7.29
C VAL A 229 -5.21 9.14 6.68
#